data_AF-A0A7H0VAK1-F1
#
_entry.id   AF-A0A7H0VAK1-F1
#
_cell.length_a   1.000
_cell.length_b   1.000
_cell.length_c   1.000
_cell.angle_alpha   90.00
_cell.angle_beta   90.00
_cell.angle_gamma   90.00
#
_symmetry.space_group_name_H-M   'P 1'
#
loop_
_entity.id
_entity.type
_entity.pdbx_description
1 polymer ?
#
loop_
_entity_poly.entity_id
_entity_poly.type
_entity_poly.pdbx_seq_one_letter_code
_entity_poly.pdbx_strand_id
1 'polypeptide(L)'
;MKISEAQEEQIKERVMQHAFQLEGLADDLIDHIYCYLYEHGTEKRDFSCQLDEAIHLLAPDGLETIEDETFYLLNFKKMILMKRFIYGIGLIGAMLFSSGVIFKIFHWPGANVMLGSGVIVGLLMYLPLWAIDRNKYKMVQKPLEKWKLNLGVASGVLVGLGTMMKALHLMGAGVTLMLGALIFIAGFLPVYFVSSYRKAIEA
;
A
#
# COMPACT_ATOMS: atom_id res chain seq x y z
N MET A 1 -27.08 -25.39 22.05
CA MET A 1 -26.45 -26.73 22.28
C MET A 1 -25.33 -26.60 23.30
N LYS A 2 -25.08 -27.57 24.19
CA LYS A 2 -23.87 -27.51 25.05
C LYS A 2 -22.67 -27.94 24.20
N ILE A 3 -21.77 -27.00 23.92
CA ILE A 3 -20.55 -27.25 23.16
C ILE A 3 -19.58 -28.03 24.06
N SER A 4 -19.02 -29.12 23.55
CA SER A 4 -18.00 -29.93 24.24
C SER A 4 -16.61 -29.29 24.12
N GLU A 5 -15.70 -29.55 25.07
CA GLU A 5 -14.30 -29.08 24.99
C GLU A 5 -13.62 -29.47 23.65
N ALA A 6 -13.91 -30.66 23.12
CA ALA A 6 -13.39 -31.10 21.82
C ALA A 6 -13.91 -30.27 20.63
N GLN A 7 -15.13 -29.76 20.73
CA GLN A 7 -15.74 -28.90 19.71
C GLN A 7 -15.20 -27.46 19.78
N GLU A 8 -14.90 -26.99 20.98
CA GLU A 8 -14.25 -25.69 21.18
C GLU A 8 -12.83 -25.67 20.58
N GLU A 9 -12.08 -26.75 20.76
CA GLU A 9 -10.75 -26.90 20.17
C GLU A 9 -10.81 -26.92 18.63
N GLN A 10 -11.81 -27.58 18.05
CA GLN A 10 -12.05 -27.57 16.60
C GLN A 10 -12.35 -26.17 16.04
N ILE A 11 -13.12 -25.35 16.77
CA ILE A 11 -13.39 -23.95 16.37
C ILE A 11 -12.08 -23.15 16.36
N LYS A 12 -11.32 -23.24 17.45
CA LYS A 12 -10.04 -22.53 17.59
C LYS A 12 -9.05 -22.92 16.50
N GLU A 13 -8.90 -24.22 16.23
CA GLU A 13 -8.01 -24.72 15.18
C GLU A 13 -8.44 -24.21 13.80
N ARG A 14 -9.75 -24.23 13.50
CA ARG A 14 -10.28 -23.78 12.20
C ARG A 14 -10.07 -22.29 11.96
N VAL A 15 -10.24 -21.45 12.99
CA VAL A 15 -10.00 -20.01 12.89
C VAL A 15 -8.50 -19.73 12.85
N MET A 16 -7.70 -20.32 13.74
CA MET A 16 -6.25 -20.11 13.82
C MET A 16 -5.45 -20.71 12.65
N GLN A 17 -6.07 -21.54 11.79
CA GLN A 17 -5.50 -21.89 10.48
C GLN A 17 -5.20 -20.63 9.64
N HIS A 18 -5.99 -19.57 9.82
CA HIS A 18 -5.65 -18.24 9.30
C HIS A 18 -4.77 -17.54 10.34
N ALA A 19 -3.51 -17.26 9.96
CA ALA A 19 -2.59 -16.51 10.80
C ALA A 19 -2.94 -15.01 10.75
N PHE A 20 -3.95 -14.61 11.54
CA PHE A 20 -4.37 -13.22 11.65
C PHE A 20 -3.22 -12.34 12.14
N GLN A 21 -3.04 -11.19 11.49
CA GLN A 21 -2.11 -10.13 11.89
C GLN A 21 -2.75 -9.14 12.85
N LEU A 22 -4.08 -8.99 12.82
CA LEU A 22 -4.81 -8.12 13.75
C LEU A 22 -4.96 -8.80 15.11
N GLU A 23 -4.34 -8.21 16.13
CA GLU A 23 -4.44 -8.67 17.52
C GLU A 23 -5.90 -8.59 18.01
N GLY A 24 -6.40 -9.68 18.60
CA GLY A 24 -7.77 -9.78 19.13
C GLY A 24 -8.84 -10.20 18.11
N LEU A 25 -8.60 -10.08 16.80
CA LEU A 25 -9.60 -10.43 15.78
C LEU A 25 -9.96 -11.93 15.81
N ALA A 26 -8.95 -12.78 15.98
CA ALA A 26 -9.15 -14.23 16.07
C ALA A 26 -10.08 -14.58 17.24
N ASP A 27 -9.88 -13.95 18.40
CA ASP A 27 -10.67 -14.18 19.61
C ASP A 27 -12.11 -13.67 19.44
N ASP A 28 -12.28 -12.49 18.85
CA ASP A 28 -13.61 -11.91 18.54
C ASP A 28 -14.39 -12.82 17.56
N LEU A 29 -13.72 -13.39 16.56
CA LEU A 29 -14.32 -14.33 15.62
C LEU A 29 -14.70 -15.66 16.28
N ILE A 30 -13.83 -16.19 17.14
CA ILE A 30 -14.11 -17.41 17.90
C ILE A 30 -15.33 -17.21 18.80
N ASP A 31 -15.43 -16.08 19.51
CA ASP A 31 -16.56 -15.77 20.38
C ASP A 31 -17.88 -15.62 19.59
N HIS A 32 -17.83 -15.01 18.42
CA HIS A 32 -19.00 -14.86 17.56
C HIS A 32 -19.48 -16.21 17.00
N ILE A 33 -18.56 -17.06 16.54
CA ILE A 33 -18.87 -18.43 16.08
C ILE A 33 -19.45 -19.24 17.23
N TYR A 34 -18.88 -19.11 18.42
CA TYR A 34 -19.37 -19.79 19.62
C TYR A 34 -20.81 -19.35 19.95
N CYS A 35 -21.10 -18.05 19.96
CA CYS A 35 -22.44 -17.51 20.19
C CYS A 35 -23.45 -18.02 19.15
N TYR A 36 -23.09 -18.01 17.86
CA TYR A 36 -23.95 -18.50 16.79
C TYR A 36 -24.29 -20.00 16.95
N LEU A 37 -23.28 -20.84 17.20
CA LEU A 37 -23.49 -22.28 17.42
C LEU A 37 -24.25 -22.57 18.71
N TYR A 38 -24.11 -21.72 19.73
CA TYR A 38 -24.87 -21.86 20.97
C TYR A 38 -26.37 -21.62 20.74
N GLU A 39 -26.72 -20.57 19.98
CA GLU A 39 -28.10 -20.13 19.73
C GLU A 39 -28.80 -20.93 18.64
N HIS A 40 -28.12 -21.22 17.53
CA HIS A 40 -28.70 -21.88 16.35
C HIS A 40 -28.29 -23.34 16.16
N GLY A 41 -27.29 -23.82 16.91
CA GLY A 41 -26.79 -25.18 16.79
C GLY A 41 -27.77 -26.24 17.30
N THR A 42 -27.87 -27.34 16.56
CA THR A 42 -28.73 -28.49 16.87
C THR A 42 -27.91 -29.78 16.99
N GLU A 43 -28.18 -30.57 18.03
CA GLU A 43 -27.49 -31.85 18.28
C GLU A 43 -27.76 -32.92 17.21
N LYS A 44 -28.80 -32.73 16.38
CA LYS A 44 -29.20 -33.68 15.33
C LYS A 44 -28.36 -33.57 14.06
N ARG A 45 -27.61 -32.48 13.89
CA ARG A 45 -26.76 -32.25 12.73
C ARG A 45 -25.30 -32.44 13.09
N ASP A 46 -24.51 -32.80 12.10
CA ASP A 46 -23.07 -32.90 12.24
C ASP A 46 -22.45 -31.54 12.63
N PHE A 47 -21.48 -31.55 13.53
CA PHE A 47 -20.88 -30.32 14.06
C PHE A 47 -20.01 -29.62 13.01
N SER A 48 -19.25 -30.38 12.21
CA SER A 48 -18.42 -29.81 11.14
C SER A 48 -19.24 -29.02 10.12
N CYS A 49 -20.41 -29.54 9.74
CA CYS A 49 -21.31 -28.85 8.81
C CYS A 49 -21.86 -27.54 9.40
N GLN A 50 -22.17 -27.52 10.71
CA GLN A 50 -22.67 -26.32 11.39
C GLN A 50 -21.58 -25.27 11.60
N LEU A 51 -20.34 -25.72 11.84
CA LEU A 51 -19.17 -24.85 11.93
C LEU A 51 -18.86 -24.19 10.58
N ASP A 52 -18.91 -24.95 9.48
CA ASP A 52 -18.70 -24.40 8.13
C ASP A 52 -19.79 -23.40 7.75
N GLU A 53 -21.06 -23.69 8.10
CA GLU A 53 -22.19 -22.76 7.94
C GLU A 53 -21.99 -21.47 8.74
N ALA A 54 -21.58 -21.56 10.01
CA ALA A 54 -21.30 -20.40 10.86
C ALA A 54 -20.18 -19.53 10.28
N ILE A 55 -19.09 -20.15 9.83
CA ILE A 55 -17.95 -19.46 9.21
C ILE A 55 -18.38 -18.80 7.90
N HIS A 56 -19.14 -19.49 7.05
CA HIS A 56 -19.63 -18.93 5.78
C HIS A 56 -20.61 -17.76 6.01
N LEU A 57 -21.39 -17.78 7.09
CA LEU A 57 -22.34 -16.71 7.41
C LEU A 57 -21.63 -15.46 7.93
N LEU A 58 -20.55 -15.63 8.70
CA LEU A 58 -19.68 -14.56 9.15
C LEU A 58 -18.81 -14.02 8.01
N ALA A 59 -18.20 -14.92 7.23
CA ALA A 59 -17.16 -14.65 6.25
C ALA A 59 -17.51 -15.29 4.89
N PRO A 60 -18.51 -14.77 4.16
CA PRO A 60 -18.94 -15.36 2.88
C PRO A 60 -17.81 -15.36 1.84
N ASP A 61 -16.93 -14.35 1.89
CA ASP A 61 -15.77 -14.19 1.02
C ASP A 61 -14.46 -14.65 1.68
N GLY A 62 -14.54 -15.37 2.81
CA GLY A 62 -13.38 -15.89 3.55
C GLY A 62 -12.89 -15.01 4.71
N LEU A 63 -12.19 -15.64 5.66
CA LEU A 63 -11.72 -15.01 6.91
C LEU A 63 -10.63 -13.94 6.65
N GLU A 64 -9.83 -14.09 5.61
CA GLU A 64 -8.84 -13.08 5.18
C GLU A 64 -9.52 -11.75 4.80
N THR A 65 -10.69 -11.82 4.15
CA THR A 65 -11.44 -10.62 3.73
C THR A 65 -11.94 -9.82 4.92
N ILE A 66 -12.42 -10.49 5.98
CA ILE A 66 -12.86 -9.81 7.22
C ILE A 66 -11.69 -9.07 7.88
N GLU A 67 -10.50 -9.66 7.89
CA GLU A 67 -9.32 -9.01 8.45
C GLU A 67 -8.96 -7.74 7.67
N ASP A 68 -8.94 -7.81 6.34
CA ASP A 68 -8.66 -6.67 5.48
C ASP A 68 -9.71 -5.55 5.63
N GLU A 69 -11.00 -5.92 5.71
CA GLU A 69 -12.09 -4.97 5.96
C GLU A 69 -11.97 -4.32 7.34
N THR A 70 -11.72 -5.11 8.38
CA THR A 70 -11.56 -4.61 9.75
C THR A 70 -10.36 -3.68 9.85
N PHE A 71 -9.21 -4.08 9.28
CA PHE A 71 -8.03 -3.24 9.21
C PHE A 71 -8.32 -1.92 8.48
N TYR A 72 -9.05 -1.98 7.37
CA TYR A 72 -9.44 -0.80 6.62
C TYR A 72 -10.33 0.13 7.46
N LEU A 73 -11.34 -0.43 8.14
CA LEU A 73 -12.26 0.31 9.00
C LEU A 73 -11.56 0.91 10.23
N LEU A 74 -10.59 0.22 10.83
CA LEU A 74 -9.82 0.78 11.95
C LEU A 74 -8.89 1.92 11.51
N ASN A 75 -8.38 1.86 10.28
CA ASN A 75 -7.42 2.84 9.77
C ASN A 75 -8.01 3.92 8.85
N PHE A 76 -9.31 3.87 8.53
CA PHE A 76 -9.93 4.69 7.47
C PHE A 76 -9.64 6.19 7.62
N LYS A 77 -9.73 6.73 8.84
CA LYS A 77 -9.48 8.17 9.12
C LYS A 77 -8.05 8.55 8.78
N LYS A 78 -7.08 7.73 9.19
CA LYS A 78 -5.66 7.94 8.92
C LYS A 78 -5.37 7.85 7.42
N MET A 79 -6.02 6.93 6.71
CA MET A 79 -5.90 6.78 5.26
C MET A 79 -6.42 8.00 4.51
N ILE A 80 -7.62 8.47 4.85
CA ILE A 80 -8.21 9.66 4.23
C ILE A 80 -7.32 10.87 4.50
N LEU A 81 -6.82 11.02 5.72
CA LEU A 81 -5.94 12.12 6.08
C LEU A 81 -4.66 12.10 5.23
N MET A 82 -3.99 10.94 5.11
CA MET A 82 -2.75 10.82 4.34
C MET A 82 -2.98 11.11 2.85
N LYS A 83 -4.08 10.61 2.26
CA LYS A 83 -4.46 10.93 0.88
C LYS A 83 -4.69 12.42 0.67
N ARG A 84 -5.40 13.09 1.59
CA ARG A 84 -5.61 14.54 1.53
C ARG A 84 -4.28 15.30 1.55
N PHE A 85 -3.32 14.88 2.38
CA PHE A 85 -1.98 15.48 2.39
C PHE A 85 -1.23 15.26 1.08
N ILE A 86 -1.24 14.04 0.52
CA ILE A 86 -0.58 13.73 -0.75
C ILE A 86 -1.14 14.59 -1.89
N TYR A 87 -2.47 14.65 -2.02
CA TYR A 87 -3.11 15.47 -3.03
C TYR A 87 -2.87 16.97 -2.81
N GLY A 88 -2.88 17.44 -1.57
CA GLY A 88 -2.58 18.83 -1.23
C GLY A 88 -1.16 19.23 -1.61
N ILE A 89 -0.16 18.41 -1.26
CA ILE A 89 1.25 18.65 -1.61
C ILE A 89 1.45 18.58 -3.12
N GLY A 90 0.83 17.59 -3.79
CA GLY A 90 0.87 17.45 -5.24
C GLY A 90 0.29 18.68 -5.95
N LEU A 91 -0.83 19.21 -5.46
CA LEU A 91 -1.45 20.42 -5.99
C LEU A 91 -0.55 21.64 -5.83
N ILE A 92 0.01 21.85 -4.64
CA ILE A 92 0.93 22.97 -4.36
C ILE A 92 2.17 22.87 -5.25
N GLY A 93 2.77 21.69 -5.38
CA GLY A 93 3.91 21.45 -6.25
C GLY A 93 3.61 21.73 -7.71
N ALA A 94 2.47 21.24 -8.22
CA ALA A 94 2.03 21.48 -9.59
C ALA A 94 1.72 22.96 -9.87
N MET A 95 1.09 23.65 -8.92
CA MET A 95 0.85 25.10 -9.01
C MET A 95 2.17 25.87 -9.06
N LEU A 96 3.11 25.61 -8.15
CA LEU A 96 4.42 26.27 -8.13
C LEU A 96 5.20 26.02 -9.42
N PHE A 97 5.21 24.78 -9.92
CA PHE A 97 5.86 24.45 -11.17
C PHE A 97 5.22 25.18 -12.36
N SER A 98 3.89 25.14 -12.48
CA SER A 98 3.16 25.79 -13.58
C SER A 98 3.33 27.31 -13.55
N SER A 99 3.19 27.93 -12.38
CA SER A 99 3.44 29.36 -12.19
C SER A 99 4.90 29.73 -12.51
N GLY A 100 5.85 28.89 -12.12
CA GLY A 100 7.26 29.07 -12.46
C GLY A 100 7.54 29.04 -13.96
N VAL A 101 6.87 28.16 -14.71
CA VAL A 101 6.96 28.11 -16.19
C VAL A 101 6.44 29.41 -16.79
N ILE A 102 5.28 29.88 -16.32
CA ILE A 102 4.69 31.16 -16.78
C ILE A 102 5.65 32.32 -16.50
N PHE A 103 6.18 32.42 -15.29
CA PHE A 103 7.14 33.48 -14.93
C PHE A 103 8.40 33.43 -15.78
N LYS A 104 8.86 32.23 -16.15
CA LYS A 104 10.02 32.06 -17.04
C LYS A 104 9.73 32.56 -18.46
N ILE A 105 8.54 32.30 -18.99
CA ILE A 105 8.12 32.78 -20.31
C ILE A 105 8.03 34.31 -20.31
N PHE A 106 7.44 34.90 -19.28
CA PHE A 106 7.29 36.35 -19.15
C PHE A 106 8.53 37.08 -18.62
N HIS A 107 9.64 36.36 -18.38
CA HIS A 107 10.89 36.91 -17.83
C HIS A 107 10.70 37.63 -16.48
N TRP A 108 9.71 37.23 -15.71
CA TRP A 108 9.41 37.82 -14.41
C TRP A 108 10.42 37.35 -13.34
N PRO A 109 10.76 38.21 -12.37
CA PRO A 109 11.67 37.85 -11.29
C PRO A 109 11.08 36.69 -10.47
N GLY A 110 11.95 35.78 -10.02
CA GLY A 110 11.55 34.64 -9.19
C GLY A 110 11.15 33.36 -9.94
N ALA A 111 11.14 33.35 -11.28
CA ALA A 111 10.81 32.18 -12.10
C ALA A 111 11.59 30.91 -11.71
N ASN A 112 12.91 31.02 -11.56
CA ASN A 112 13.77 29.89 -11.19
C ASN A 112 13.49 29.38 -9.78
N VAL A 113 13.11 30.26 -8.85
CA VAL A 113 12.78 29.89 -7.47
C VAL A 113 11.46 29.11 -7.42
N MET A 114 10.43 29.55 -8.16
CA MET A 114 9.14 28.85 -8.25
C MET A 114 9.26 27.51 -8.96
N LEU A 115 10.03 27.45 -10.06
CA LEU A 115 10.32 26.19 -10.76
C LEU A 115 11.10 25.22 -9.87
N GLY A 116 12.16 25.69 -9.22
CA GLY A 116 12.99 24.86 -8.36
C GLY A 116 12.20 24.32 -7.16
N SER A 117 11.41 25.16 -6.50
CA SER A 117 10.58 24.75 -5.38
C SER A 117 9.48 23.76 -5.80
N GLY A 118 8.83 23.96 -6.95
CA GLY A 118 7.85 23.01 -7.50
C GLY A 118 8.47 21.64 -7.79
N VAL A 119 9.66 21.60 -8.40
CA VAL A 119 10.39 20.36 -8.65
C VAL A 119 10.81 19.67 -7.35
N ILE A 120 11.34 20.42 -6.38
CA ILE A 120 11.73 19.88 -5.07
C ILE A 120 10.52 19.29 -4.33
N VAL A 121 9.40 20.01 -4.28
CA VAL A 121 8.16 19.55 -3.65
C VAL A 121 7.65 18.28 -4.34
N GLY A 122 7.66 18.25 -5.67
CA GLY A 122 7.24 17.08 -6.45
C GLY A 122 8.13 15.85 -6.23
N LEU A 123 9.45 16.02 -6.30
CA LEU A 123 10.40 14.92 -6.23
C LEU A 123 10.66 14.43 -4.80
N LEU A 124 10.82 15.34 -3.83
CA LEU A 124 11.23 14.97 -2.47
C LEU A 124 10.06 14.83 -1.50
N MET A 125 8.91 15.44 -1.74
CA MET A 125 7.74 15.28 -0.88
C MET A 125 6.68 14.39 -1.51
N TYR A 126 6.17 14.76 -2.70
CA TYR A 126 5.05 14.05 -3.30
C TYR A 126 5.39 12.59 -3.67
N LEU A 127 6.48 12.37 -4.40
CA LEU A 127 6.88 11.01 -4.85
C LEU A 127 7.08 10.03 -3.68
N PRO A 128 7.84 10.36 -2.62
CA PRO A 128 8.05 9.46 -1.49
C PRO A 128 6.78 9.23 -0.68
N LEU A 129 5.97 10.26 -0.45
CA LEU A 129 4.68 10.11 0.25
C LEU A 129 3.74 9.19 -0.52
N TRP A 130 3.67 9.33 -1.84
CA TRP A 130 2.90 8.45 -2.71
C TRP A 130 3.40 7.01 -2.67
N ALA A 131 4.72 6.80 -2.61
CA ALA A 131 5.32 5.48 -2.47
C ALA A 131 4.97 4.82 -1.12
N ILE A 132 5.02 5.58 -0.03
CA ILE A 132 4.68 5.12 1.31
C ILE A 132 3.20 4.73 1.40
N ASP A 133 2.31 5.56 0.85
CA ASP A 133 0.88 5.26 0.74
C ASP A 133 0.65 3.93 0.03
N ARG A 134 1.25 3.78 -1.14
CA ARG A 134 1.07 2.56 -1.95
C ARG A 134 1.69 1.31 -1.33
N ASN A 135 2.72 1.44 -0.51
CA ASN A 135 3.34 0.35 0.24
C ASN A 135 2.54 -0.05 1.49
N LYS A 136 1.85 0.89 2.16
CA LYS A 136 1.08 0.62 3.38
C LYS A 136 -0.28 -0.01 3.11
N TYR A 137 -0.91 0.31 1.97
CA TYR A 137 -2.32 -0.04 1.74
C TYR A 137 -2.56 -1.25 0.86
N LYS A 138 -1.50 -1.95 0.47
CA LYS A 138 -1.62 -3.29 -0.09
C LYS A 138 -0.84 -4.24 0.82
N MET A 139 -1.47 -4.64 1.92
CA MET A 139 -0.91 -5.57 2.91
C MET A 139 -0.43 -6.87 2.21
N VAL A 140 -1.11 -7.29 1.14
CA VAL A 140 -0.77 -8.45 0.30
C VAL A 140 -0.02 -8.05 -0.99
N GLN A 141 1.08 -7.30 -0.88
CA GLN A 141 2.00 -7.17 -2.02
C GLN A 141 3.18 -8.11 -1.85
N LYS A 142 3.37 -8.99 -2.85
CA LYS A 142 4.60 -9.77 -3.04
C LYS A 142 5.80 -8.84 -2.86
N PRO A 143 6.87 -9.29 -2.17
CA PRO A 143 8.04 -8.44 -1.88
C PRO A 143 8.62 -7.83 -3.16
N LEU A 144 8.51 -8.54 -4.29
CA LEU A 144 8.91 -8.09 -5.61
C LEU A 144 8.22 -6.79 -6.07
N GLU A 145 6.93 -6.62 -5.77
CA GLU A 145 6.18 -5.39 -6.13
C GLU A 145 6.62 -4.19 -5.28
N LYS A 146 6.92 -4.43 -3.98
CA LYS A 146 7.47 -3.39 -3.08
C LYS A 146 8.84 -2.94 -3.56
N TRP A 147 9.74 -3.88 -3.89
CA TRP A 147 11.06 -3.58 -4.45
C TRP A 147 10.98 -2.79 -5.76
N LYS A 148 10.07 -3.19 -6.66
CA LYS A 148 9.83 -2.47 -7.91
C LYS A 148 9.44 -1.02 -7.68
N LEU A 149 8.49 -0.77 -6.77
CA LEU A 149 8.04 0.58 -6.47
C LEU A 149 9.18 1.43 -5.90
N ASN A 150 9.91 0.89 -4.92
CA ASN A 150 10.97 1.63 -4.24
C ASN A 150 12.14 1.96 -5.17
N LEU A 151 12.56 1.01 -6.02
CA LEU A 151 13.64 1.23 -7.01
C LEU A 151 13.21 2.24 -8.09
N GLY A 152 11.95 2.19 -8.52
CA GLY A 152 11.41 3.15 -9.48
C GLY A 152 11.35 4.57 -8.91
N VAL A 153 10.88 4.71 -7.68
CA VAL A 153 10.83 6.01 -6.98
C VAL A 153 12.24 6.55 -6.73
N ALA A 154 13.17 5.72 -6.24
CA ALA A 154 14.55 6.13 -5.99
C ALA A 154 15.26 6.60 -7.27
N SER A 155 15.17 5.82 -8.35
CA SER A 155 15.77 6.21 -9.64
C SER A 155 15.11 7.46 -10.22
N GLY A 156 13.78 7.57 -10.16
CA GLY A 156 13.04 8.76 -10.61
C GLY A 156 13.44 10.04 -9.86
N VAL A 157 13.63 9.96 -8.54
CA VAL A 157 14.11 11.10 -7.73
C VAL A 157 15.53 11.49 -8.11
N LEU A 158 16.45 10.53 -8.27
CA LEU A 158 17.84 10.81 -8.63
C LEU A 158 17.96 11.42 -10.04
N VAL A 159 17.23 10.88 -11.02
CA VAL A 159 17.19 11.46 -12.37
C VAL A 159 16.57 12.85 -12.33
N GLY A 160 15.45 13.03 -11.64
CA GLY A 160 14.81 14.33 -11.48
C GLY A 160 15.73 15.38 -10.85
N LEU A 161 16.40 15.05 -9.76
CA LEU A 161 17.39 15.92 -9.12
C LEU A 161 18.57 16.23 -10.05
N GLY A 162 19.09 15.22 -10.75
CA GLY A 162 20.16 15.39 -11.71
C GLY A 162 19.77 16.34 -12.87
N THR A 163 18.54 16.24 -13.38
CA THR A 163 18.05 17.17 -14.42
C THR A 163 17.93 18.61 -13.90
N MET A 164 17.45 18.78 -12.66
CA MET A 164 17.38 20.09 -12.01
C MET A 164 18.78 20.68 -11.79
N MET A 165 19.73 19.88 -11.29
CA MET A 165 21.12 20.31 -11.11
C MET A 165 21.74 20.73 -12.44
N LYS A 166 21.48 20.00 -13.52
CA LYS A 166 21.95 20.37 -14.87
C LYS A 166 21.34 21.68 -15.34
N ALA A 167 20.05 21.90 -15.08
CA ALA A 167 19.36 23.16 -15.41
C ALA A 167 19.89 24.36 -14.60
N LEU A 168 20.39 24.13 -13.38
CA LEU A 168 20.95 25.15 -12.50
C LEU A 168 22.48 25.28 -12.60
N HIS A 169 23.13 24.57 -13.52
CA HIS A 169 24.60 24.51 -13.64
C HIS A 169 25.32 24.13 -12.34
N LEU A 170 24.68 23.30 -11.50
CA LEU A 170 25.26 22.80 -10.26
C LEU A 170 26.26 21.68 -10.53
N MET A 171 27.36 21.67 -9.76
CA MET A 171 28.40 20.65 -9.85
C MET A 171 27.84 19.25 -9.53
N GLY A 172 28.32 18.22 -10.23
CA GLY A 172 27.90 16.84 -9.99
C GLY A 172 26.63 16.37 -10.70
N ALA A 173 25.96 17.23 -11.49
CA ALA A 173 24.76 16.87 -12.24
C ALA A 173 24.93 15.64 -13.15
N GLY A 174 26.11 15.50 -13.78
CA GLY A 174 26.41 14.33 -14.61
C GLY A 174 26.48 13.03 -13.81
N VAL A 175 27.09 13.08 -12.62
CA VAL A 175 27.24 11.92 -11.73
C VAL A 175 25.89 11.48 -11.17
N THR A 176 25.06 12.42 -10.70
CA THR A 176 23.71 12.11 -10.19
C THR A 176 22.79 11.55 -11.27
N LEU A 177 22.83 12.10 -12.50
CA LEU A 177 22.09 11.55 -13.64
C LEU A 177 22.56 10.14 -14.00
N MET A 178 23.87 9.90 -14.05
CA MET A 178 24.42 8.59 -14.39
C MET A 178 24.04 7.54 -13.35
N LEU A 179 24.13 7.86 -12.06
CA LEU A 179 23.71 6.98 -10.97
C LEU A 179 22.21 6.67 -11.04
N GLY A 180 21.37 7.70 -11.23
CA GLY A 180 19.92 7.52 -11.38
C GLY A 180 19.55 6.64 -12.57
N ALA A 181 20.20 6.86 -13.72
CA ALA A 181 20.01 6.04 -14.92
C ALA A 181 20.48 4.60 -14.72
N LEU A 182 21.60 4.39 -14.02
CA LEU A 182 22.11 3.05 -13.70
C LEU A 182 21.14 2.29 -12.81
N ILE A 183 20.60 2.91 -11.76
CA ILE A 183 19.59 2.28 -10.89
C ILE A 183 18.30 2.00 -11.67
N PHE A 184 17.91 2.87 -12.60
CA PHE A 184 16.75 2.62 -13.45
C PHE A 184 16.96 1.41 -14.37
N ILE A 185 18.08 1.37 -15.09
CA ILE A 185 18.37 0.34 -16.10
C ILE A 185 18.69 -1.01 -15.46
N ALA A 186 19.54 -1.03 -14.43
CA ALA A 186 20.03 -2.27 -13.80
C ALA A 186 19.16 -2.72 -12.61
N GLY A 187 18.40 -1.81 -11.99
CA GLY A 187 17.56 -2.10 -10.83
C GLY A 187 16.08 -2.17 -11.18
N PHE A 188 15.49 -1.05 -11.60
CA PHE A 188 14.04 -0.97 -11.83
C PHE A 188 13.58 -1.85 -13.00
N LEU A 189 14.22 -1.77 -14.17
CA LEU A 189 13.78 -2.50 -15.36
C LEU A 189 13.77 -4.04 -15.17
N PRO A 190 14.83 -4.69 -14.65
CA PRO A 190 14.82 -6.14 -14.49
C PRO A 190 13.73 -6.60 -13.53
N VAL A 191 13.57 -5.90 -12.40
CA VAL A 191 12.52 -6.20 -11.42
C VAL A 191 11.13 -5.98 -12.01
N TYR A 192 10.94 -4.91 -12.81
CA TYR A 192 9.71 -4.65 -13.52
C TYR A 192 9.35 -5.81 -14.45
N PHE A 193 10.27 -6.22 -15.34
CA PHE A 193 10.04 -7.31 -16.29
C PHE A 193 9.73 -8.65 -15.60
N VAL A 194 10.51 -9.02 -14.57
CA VAL A 194 10.26 -10.26 -13.81
C VAL A 194 8.89 -10.21 -13.13
N SER A 195 8.51 -9.06 -12.56
CA SER A 195 7.20 -8.91 -11.92
C SER A 195 6.05 -9.03 -12.92
N SER A 196 6.20 -8.43 -14.11
CA SER A 196 5.21 -8.47 -15.17
C SER A 196 5.08 -9.88 -15.77
N TYR A 197 6.20 -10.58 -15.94
CA TYR A 197 6.21 -11.96 -16.43
C TYR A 197 5.51 -12.92 -15.45
N ARG A 198 5.78 -12.81 -14.14
CA ARG A 198 5.08 -13.62 -13.13
C ARG A 198 3.57 -13.37 -13.13
N LYS A 199 3.15 -12.11 -13.22
CA LYS A 199 1.72 -11.76 -13.32
C LYS A 199 1.05 -12.34 -14.56
N ALA A 200 1.76 -12.44 -15.68
CA ALA A 200 1.22 -13.00 -16.91
C ALA A 200 1.08 -14.53 -16.87
N ILE A 201 1.81 -15.23 -16.00
CA ILE A 201 1.68 -16.68 -15.78
C ILE A 201 0.56 -17.00 -14.78
N GLU A 202 0.35 -16.12 -13.80
CA GLU A 202 -0.64 -16.29 -12.73
C GLU A 202 -2.06 -15.82 -13.12
N ALA A 203 -2.21 -15.18 -14.28
CA ALA A 203 -3.48 -14.69 -14.83
C ALA A 203 -4.04 -15.65 -15.87
#